data_AF-A0A1J3ID55-F1
#
_entry.id   AF-A0A1J3ID55-F1
#
_cell.length_a   1.000
_cell.length_b   1.000
_cell.length_c   1.000
_cell.angle_alpha   90.00
_cell.angle_beta   90.00
_cell.angle_gamma   90.00
#
_symmetry.space_group_name_H-M   'P 1'
#
loop_
_entity.id
_entity.type
_entity.pdbx_description
1 polymer ?
#
loop_
_entity_poly.entity_id
_entity_poly.type
_entity_poly.pdbx_seq_one_letter_code
_entity_poly.pdbx_strand_id
1 'polypeptide(L)'
;RLITRLLTCTFEAALHVFVEMPKRVAFAWNTMISGHAQCGKIESCLTLFKEMLESEFEPDCFTFSSLMNASADSSNVVYGRMVHAVMVKNGWDSASEAKNSVLSFYAKVGCRDDAMRELESIEVMTQVSWNSVIDACMRIGETEKALEVFHL
;
A
#
# COMPACT_ATOMS: atom_id res chain seq x y z
N ARG A 1 -1.74 16.97 -16.20
CA ARG A 1 -2.93 16.79 -17.08
C ARG A 1 -2.61 15.93 -18.32
N LEU A 2 -1.58 16.23 -19.12
CA LEU A 2 -1.14 15.34 -20.21
C LEU A 2 -0.59 13.99 -19.72
N ILE A 3 0.24 13.99 -18.67
CA ILE A 3 0.78 12.76 -18.05
C ILE A 3 -0.34 11.86 -17.50
N THR A 4 -1.29 12.45 -16.77
CA THR A 4 -2.47 11.72 -16.25
C THR A 4 -3.28 11.10 -17.39
N ARG A 5 -3.50 11.83 -18.48
CA ARG A 5 -4.25 11.36 -19.67
C ARG A 5 -3.50 10.25 -20.42
N LEU A 6 -2.18 10.34 -20.54
CA LEU A 6 -1.36 9.28 -21.13
C LEU A 6 -1.43 8.00 -20.27
N LEU A 7 -1.32 8.14 -18.94
CA LEU A 7 -1.51 7.04 -17.98
C LEU A 7 -2.92 6.44 -18.07
N THR A 8 -3.95 7.25 -18.34
CA THR A 8 -5.33 6.74 -18.51
C THR A 8 -5.46 5.89 -19.78
N CYS A 9 -4.88 6.34 -20.90
CA CYS A 9 -4.90 5.58 -22.15
C CYS A 9 -4.13 4.26 -22.05
N THR A 10 -2.99 4.23 -21.35
CA THR A 10 -2.25 2.98 -21.12
C THR A 10 -3.00 2.06 -20.16
N PHE A 11 -3.72 2.62 -19.18
CA PHE A 11 -4.53 1.86 -18.25
C PHE A 11 -5.76 1.22 -18.91
N GLU A 12 -6.45 1.92 -19.83
CA GLU A 12 -7.58 1.36 -20.59
C GLU A 12 -7.16 0.15 -21.44
N ALA A 13 -6.01 0.24 -22.11
CA ALA A 13 -5.45 -0.88 -22.86
C ALA A 13 -5.09 -2.05 -21.93
N ALA A 14 -4.48 -1.78 -20.76
CA ALA A 14 -4.17 -2.80 -19.77
C ALA A 14 -5.44 -3.49 -19.22
N LEU A 15 -6.52 -2.73 -18.97
CA LEU A 15 -7.81 -3.25 -18.53
C LEU A 15 -8.43 -4.18 -19.58
N HIS A 16 -8.40 -3.78 -20.85
CA HIS A 16 -8.91 -4.61 -21.95
C HIS A 16 -8.20 -5.95 -21.99
N VAL A 17 -6.86 -5.93 -22.01
CA VAL A 17 -6.05 -7.16 -22.02
C VAL A 17 -6.37 -8.00 -20.78
N PHE A 18 -6.42 -7.40 -19.59
CA PHE A 18 -6.72 -8.09 -18.33
C PHE A 18 -8.07 -8.81 -18.32
N VAL A 19 -9.11 -8.20 -18.92
CA VAL A 19 -10.45 -8.79 -19.03
C VAL A 19 -10.45 -9.97 -20.02
N GLU A 20 -9.70 -9.87 -21.12
CA GLU A 20 -9.61 -10.91 -22.14
C GLU A 20 -8.68 -12.07 -21.77
N MET A 21 -7.87 -11.95 -20.71
CA MET A 21 -6.96 -13.03 -20.30
C MET A 21 -7.76 -14.29 -19.90
N PRO A 22 -7.58 -15.44 -20.61
CA PRO A 22 -8.26 -16.68 -20.25
C PRO A 22 -7.79 -17.23 -18.90
N LYS A 23 -6.55 -16.93 -18.51
CA LYS A 23 -6.01 -17.16 -17.18
C LYS A 23 -5.17 -15.96 -16.77
N ARG A 24 -5.58 -15.29 -15.70
CA ARG A 24 -4.84 -14.16 -15.13
C ARG A 24 -3.57 -14.65 -14.43
N VAL A 25 -2.58 -13.77 -14.31
CA VAL A 25 -1.33 -14.00 -13.58
C VAL A 25 -1.17 -12.94 -12.49
N ALA A 26 -0.40 -13.23 -11.43
CA ALA A 26 -0.21 -12.31 -10.29
C ALA A 26 0.21 -10.90 -10.72
N PHE A 27 1.13 -10.80 -11.68
CA PHE A 27 1.56 -9.51 -12.24
C PHE A 27 0.41 -8.68 -12.82
N ALA A 28 -0.56 -9.33 -13.47
CA ALA A 28 -1.70 -8.65 -14.07
C ALA A 28 -2.63 -8.05 -13.00
N TRP A 29 -2.88 -8.79 -11.91
CA TRP A 29 -3.61 -8.28 -10.75
C TRP A 29 -2.93 -7.07 -10.12
N ASN A 30 -1.63 -7.16 -9.83
CA ASN A 30 -0.85 -6.06 -9.25
C ASN A 30 -0.85 -4.82 -10.15
N THR A 31 -0.73 -5.01 -11.47
CA THR A 31 -0.79 -3.92 -12.44
C THR A 31 -2.14 -3.21 -12.38
N MET A 32 -3.24 -3.96 -12.35
CA MET A 32 -4.59 -3.38 -12.30
C MET A 32 -4.88 -2.68 -10.98
N ILE A 33 -4.53 -3.30 -9.85
CA ILE A 33 -4.70 -2.71 -8.51
C ILE A 33 -3.88 -1.42 -8.39
N SER A 34 -2.60 -1.43 -8.77
CA SER A 34 -1.76 -0.23 -8.76
C SER A 34 -2.30 0.87 -9.69
N GLY A 35 -2.80 0.51 -10.88
CA GLY A 35 -3.35 1.48 -11.82
C GLY A 35 -4.62 2.16 -11.28
N HIS A 36 -5.52 1.40 -10.64
CA HIS A 36 -6.67 1.98 -9.94
C HIS A 36 -6.27 2.84 -8.73
N ALA A 37 -5.25 2.42 -7.98
CA ALA A 37 -4.72 3.15 -6.84
C ALA A 37 -4.20 4.54 -7.26
N GLN A 38 -3.40 4.60 -8.34
CA GLN A 38 -2.89 5.86 -8.90
C GLN A 38 -4.00 6.79 -9.42
N CYS A 39 -5.18 6.23 -9.75
CA CYS A 39 -6.36 6.99 -10.14
C CYS A 39 -7.24 7.39 -8.94
N GLY A 40 -6.85 7.08 -7.70
CA GLY A 40 -7.65 7.34 -6.50
C GLY A 40 -8.92 6.48 -6.37
N LYS A 41 -9.01 5.37 -7.11
CA LYS A 41 -10.21 4.51 -7.16
C LYS A 41 -10.10 3.35 -6.17
N ILE A 42 -10.10 3.64 -4.87
CA ILE A 42 -9.92 2.63 -3.81
C ILE A 42 -10.96 1.51 -3.86
N GLU A 43 -12.23 1.81 -4.12
CA GLU A 43 -13.29 0.79 -4.25
C GLU A 43 -13.00 -0.22 -5.36
N SER A 44 -12.48 0.25 -6.50
CA SER A 44 -12.07 -0.61 -7.60
C SER A 44 -10.84 -1.45 -7.22
N CYS A 45 -9.91 -0.91 -6.45
CA CYS A 45 -8.76 -1.66 -5.93
C CYS A 45 -9.23 -2.81 -5.02
N LEU A 46 -10.16 -2.53 -4.10
CA LEU A 46 -10.70 -3.53 -3.18
C LEU A 46 -11.55 -4.58 -3.89
N THR A 47 -12.29 -4.18 -4.93
CA THR A 47 -13.04 -5.12 -5.78
C THR A 47 -12.08 -6.09 -6.48
N LEU A 48 -11.03 -5.57 -7.12
CA LEU A 48 -10.00 -6.42 -7.75
C LEU A 48 -9.24 -7.29 -6.74
N PHE A 49 -8.96 -6.76 -5.56
CA PHE A 49 -8.33 -7.52 -4.49
C PHE A 49 -9.20 -8.69 -4.03
N LYS A 50 -10.50 -8.46 -3.88
CA LYS A 50 -11.47 -9.52 -3.57
C LYS A 50 -11.51 -10.57 -4.68
N GLU A 51 -11.61 -10.15 -5.94
CA GLU A 51 -11.62 -11.08 -7.08
C GLU A 51 -10.31 -11.89 -7.19
N MET A 52 -9.17 -11.27 -6.85
CA MET A 52 -7.85 -11.94 -6.80
C MET A 52 -7.88 -13.08 -5.76
N LEU A 53 -8.39 -12.81 -4.56
CA LEU A 53 -8.53 -13.81 -3.50
C LEU A 53 -9.52 -14.93 -3.88
N GLU A 54 -10.66 -14.58 -4.48
CA GLU A 54 -11.67 -15.54 -4.96
C GLU A 54 -11.15 -16.40 -6.12
N SER A 55 -10.17 -15.89 -6.87
CA SER A 55 -9.47 -16.62 -7.93
C SER A 55 -8.28 -17.45 -7.42
N GLU A 56 -8.16 -17.62 -6.09
CA GLU A 56 -7.07 -18.36 -5.42
C GLU A 56 -5.66 -17.83 -5.73
N PHE A 57 -5.54 -16.54 -6.07
CA PHE A 57 -4.24 -15.87 -6.20
C PHE A 57 -3.81 -15.25 -4.88
N GLU A 58 -2.59 -15.58 -4.46
CA GLU A 58 -2.02 -15.07 -3.23
C GLU A 58 -1.54 -13.62 -3.42
N PRO A 59 -2.00 -12.66 -2.58
CA PRO A 59 -1.48 -11.31 -2.57
C PRO A 59 -0.01 -11.28 -2.18
N ASP A 60 0.74 -10.32 -2.73
CA ASP A 60 2.14 -10.09 -2.38
C ASP A 60 2.36 -8.69 -1.77
N CYS A 61 3.61 -8.38 -1.42
CA CYS A 61 3.98 -7.09 -0.87
C CYS A 61 3.60 -5.90 -1.77
N PHE A 62 3.57 -6.08 -3.11
CA PHE A 62 3.15 -5.04 -4.04
C PHE A 62 1.63 -4.86 -4.04
N THR A 63 0.87 -5.95 -3.91
CA THR A 63 -0.58 -5.89 -3.72
C THR A 63 -0.92 -5.06 -2.48
N PHE A 64 -0.34 -5.42 -1.33
CA PHE A 64 -0.61 -4.74 -0.06
C PHE A 64 -0.16 -3.29 -0.07
N SER A 65 1.05 -2.99 -0.57
CA SER A 65 1.55 -1.63 -0.64
C SER A 65 0.64 -0.73 -1.48
N SER A 66 0.13 -1.24 -2.61
CA SER A 66 -0.79 -0.49 -3.48
C SER A 66 -2.11 -0.18 -2.78
N LEU A 67 -2.66 -1.16 -2.06
CA LEU A 67 -3.92 -1.01 -1.30
C LEU A 67 -3.77 -0.08 -0.09
N MET A 68 -2.66 -0.17 0.64
CA MET A 68 -2.35 0.73 1.76
C MET A 68 -2.20 2.17 1.27
N ASN A 69 -1.49 2.39 0.17
CA ASN A 69 -1.35 3.72 -0.45
C ASN A 69 -2.70 4.28 -0.90
N ALA A 70 -3.52 3.50 -1.61
CA ALA A 70 -4.85 3.91 -2.02
C ALA A 70 -5.78 4.22 -0.83
N SER A 71 -5.65 3.46 0.26
CA SER A 71 -6.40 3.71 1.50
C SER A 71 -5.93 4.99 2.19
N ALA A 72 -4.63 5.28 2.16
CA ALA A 72 -4.06 6.51 2.72
C ALA A 72 -4.46 7.74 1.89
N ASP A 73 -4.48 7.63 0.56
CA ASP A 73 -4.88 8.71 -0.36
C ASP A 73 -6.37 9.05 -0.27
N SER A 74 -7.20 8.06 0.05
CA SER A 74 -8.64 8.25 0.31
C SER A 74 -8.96 8.65 1.76
N SER A 75 -7.95 8.73 2.64
CA SER A 75 -8.09 8.94 4.09
C SER A 75 -9.08 7.97 4.76
N ASN A 76 -9.25 6.76 4.20
CA ASN A 76 -10.21 5.78 4.70
C ASN A 76 -9.53 4.78 5.64
N VAL A 77 -9.67 5.04 6.95
CA VAL A 77 -9.08 4.21 8.00
C VAL A 77 -9.62 2.78 7.99
N VAL A 78 -10.90 2.60 7.66
CA VAL A 78 -11.55 1.29 7.68
C VAL A 78 -10.93 0.38 6.62
N TYR A 79 -10.72 0.88 5.41
CA TYR A 79 -10.11 0.10 4.33
C TYR A 79 -8.67 -0.28 4.63
N GLY A 80 -7.85 0.65 5.10
CA GLY A 80 -6.47 0.31 5.44
C GLY A 80 -6.37 -0.67 6.61
N ARG A 81 -7.27 -0.61 7.61
CA ARG A 81 -7.33 -1.62 8.69
C ARG A 81 -7.75 -3.00 8.17
N MET A 82 -8.70 -3.06 7.25
CA MET A 82 -9.09 -4.32 6.61
C MET A 82 -7.93 -4.93 5.83
N VAL A 83 -7.25 -4.13 5.01
CA VAL A 83 -6.08 -4.56 4.23
C VAL A 83 -4.95 -5.02 5.15
N HIS A 84 -4.65 -4.25 6.20
CA HIS A 84 -3.62 -4.60 7.19
C HIS A 84 -3.95 -5.91 7.91
N ALA A 85 -5.21 -6.14 8.31
CA ALA A 85 -5.62 -7.41 8.92
C ALA A 85 -5.41 -8.61 7.97
N VAL A 86 -5.72 -8.44 6.68
CA VAL A 86 -5.46 -9.49 5.68
C VAL A 86 -3.95 -9.70 5.47
N MET A 87 -3.16 -8.63 5.48
CA MET A 87 -1.69 -8.70 5.38
C MET A 87 -1.08 -9.54 6.50
N VAL A 88 -1.46 -9.27 7.76
CA VAL A 88 -1.04 -10.04 8.94
C VAL A 88 -1.50 -11.50 8.84
N LYS A 89 -2.75 -11.73 8.45
CA LYS A 89 -3.29 -13.10 8.29
C LYS A 89 -2.50 -13.94 7.29
N ASN A 90 -1.94 -13.32 6.26
CA ASN A 90 -1.14 -13.99 5.23
C ASN A 90 0.38 -13.95 5.51
N GLY A 91 0.81 -13.48 6.68
CA GLY A 91 2.21 -13.48 7.09
C GLY A 91 3.10 -12.43 6.40
N TRP A 92 2.50 -11.36 5.86
CA TRP A 92 3.24 -10.28 5.20
C TRP A 92 3.67 -9.16 6.15
N ASP A 93 3.32 -9.24 7.43
CA ASP A 93 3.68 -8.28 8.47
C ASP A 93 5.18 -8.24 8.81
N SER A 94 5.94 -9.28 8.45
CA SER A 94 7.40 -9.29 8.57
C SER A 94 8.13 -8.70 7.36
N ALA A 95 7.45 -8.51 6.22
CA ALA A 95 8.08 -7.99 5.01
C ALA A 95 8.29 -6.47 5.14
N SER A 96 9.53 -6.00 4.98
CA SER A 96 9.91 -4.60 5.20
C SER A 96 9.11 -3.62 4.34
N GLU A 97 8.88 -3.95 3.08
CA GLU A 97 8.10 -3.12 2.15
C GLU A 97 6.64 -2.98 2.61
N ALA A 98 6.02 -4.10 3.00
CA ALA A 98 4.65 -4.12 3.49
C ALA A 98 4.54 -3.33 4.80
N LYS A 99 5.44 -3.56 5.75
CA LYS A 99 5.50 -2.85 7.04
C LYS A 99 5.68 -1.33 6.86
N ASN A 100 6.58 -0.91 5.96
CA ASN A 100 6.77 0.51 5.63
C ASN A 100 5.47 1.14 5.09
N SER A 101 4.72 0.42 4.24
CA SER A 101 3.45 0.90 3.69
C SER A 101 2.36 1.06 4.76
N VAL A 102 2.32 0.16 5.74
CA VAL A 102 1.38 0.22 6.87
C VAL A 102 1.72 1.39 7.81
N LEU A 103 3.00 1.57 8.14
CA LEU A 103 3.47 2.71 8.93
C LEU A 103 3.09 4.04 8.24
N SER A 104 3.41 4.18 6.95
CA SER A 104 3.09 5.38 6.18
C SER A 104 1.59 5.65 6.14
N PHE A 105 0.77 4.60 5.96
CA PHE A 105 -0.69 4.72 6.01
C PHE A 105 -1.17 5.29 7.35
N TYR A 106 -0.85 4.66 8.48
CA TYR A 106 -1.36 5.10 9.79
C TYR A 106 -0.90 6.51 10.15
N ALA A 107 0.35 6.84 9.82
CA ALA A 107 0.86 8.20 10.00
C ALA A 107 0.10 9.22 9.15
N LYS A 108 -0.21 8.89 7.89
CA LYS A 108 -0.92 9.78 6.97
C LYS A 108 -2.39 9.98 7.32
N VAL A 109 -3.07 8.95 7.84
CA VAL A 109 -4.47 9.06 8.28
C VAL A 109 -4.63 9.60 9.71
N GLY A 110 -3.52 9.92 10.39
CA GLY A 110 -3.53 10.52 11.73
C GLY A 110 -3.79 9.54 12.88
N CYS A 111 -3.68 8.23 12.63
CA CYS A 111 -3.79 7.20 13.68
C CYS A 111 -2.46 7.05 14.41
N ARG A 112 -2.12 8.03 15.25
CA ARG A 112 -0.82 8.13 15.93
C ARG A 112 -0.44 6.85 16.69
N ASP A 113 -1.34 6.30 17.50
CA ASP A 113 -1.01 5.15 18.35
C ASP A 113 -0.76 3.87 17.53
N ASP A 114 -1.50 3.68 16.44
CA ASP A 114 -1.27 2.58 15.51
C ASP A 114 0.06 2.77 14.77
N ALA A 115 0.35 3.99 14.29
CA ALA A 115 1.63 4.30 13.64
C ALA A 115 2.83 4.08 14.58
N MET A 116 2.72 4.47 15.86
CA MET A 116 3.77 4.25 16.85
C MET A 116 4.01 2.75 17.08
N ARG A 117 2.95 1.94 17.18
CA ARG A 117 3.06 0.49 17.33
C ARG A 117 3.81 -0.14 16.15
N GLU A 118 3.47 0.26 14.93
CA GLU A 118 4.16 -0.25 13.73
C GLU A 118 5.61 0.19 13.71
N LEU A 119 5.90 1.44 14.08
CA LEU A 119 7.24 1.98 14.17
C LEU A 119 8.12 1.22 15.18
N GLU A 120 7.58 0.90 16.35
CA GLU A 120 8.27 0.12 17.39
C GLU A 120 8.51 -1.33 16.97
N SER A 121 7.71 -1.87 16.04
CA SER A 121 7.87 -3.21 15.49
C SER A 121 8.95 -3.34 14.40
N ILE A 122 9.57 -2.22 13.98
CA ILE A 122 10.61 -2.23 12.95
C ILE A 122 11.95 -2.62 13.60
N GLU A 123 12.34 -3.88 13.44
CA GLU A 123 13.63 -4.40 13.94
C GLU A 123 14.78 -4.16 12.96
N VAL A 124 14.49 -4.19 11.65
CA VAL A 124 15.49 -4.05 10.59
C VAL A 124 15.04 -2.98 9.60
N MET A 125 15.85 -1.92 9.49
CA MET A 125 15.61 -0.86 8.51
C MET A 125 16.27 -1.19 7.19
N THR A 126 15.49 -1.11 6.10
CA THR A 126 16.03 -1.15 4.74
C THR A 126 16.37 0.26 4.26
N GLN A 127 17.03 0.37 3.10
CA GLN A 127 17.29 1.68 2.48
C GLN A 127 16.02 2.51 2.27
N VAL A 128 14.88 1.87 2.05
CA VAL A 128 13.58 2.54 1.87
C VAL A 128 12.93 2.88 3.22
N SER A 129 13.15 2.05 4.25
CA SER A 129 12.56 2.24 5.59
C SER A 129 12.94 3.56 6.25
N TRP A 130 14.16 4.06 6.05
CA TRP A 130 14.60 5.34 6.64
C TRP A 130 13.68 6.50 6.28
N ASN A 131 13.39 6.66 4.98
CA ASN A 131 12.52 7.73 4.51
C ASN A 131 11.08 7.58 5.03
N SER A 132 10.57 6.35 5.05
CA SER A 132 9.23 6.07 5.56
C SER A 132 9.10 6.34 7.05
N VAL A 133 10.11 5.96 7.85
CA VAL A 133 10.13 6.21 9.29
C VAL A 133 10.23 7.69 9.60
N ILE A 134 11.14 8.42 8.92
CA ILE A 134 11.30 9.86 9.14
C ILE A 134 10.00 10.60 8.78
N ASP A 135 9.42 10.32 7.60
CA ASP A 135 8.14 10.93 7.20
C ASP A 135 7.02 10.59 8.19
N ALA A 136 6.95 9.34 8.64
CA ALA A 136 5.96 8.92 9.63
C ALA A 136 6.13 9.65 10.97
N CYS A 137 7.34 9.65 11.54
CA CYS A 137 7.66 10.35 12.79
C CYS A 137 7.29 11.84 12.72
N MET A 138 7.63 12.51 11.62
CA MET A 138 7.28 13.91 11.40
C MET A 138 5.76 14.13 11.37
N ARG A 139 4.99 13.23 10.75
CA ARG A 139 3.52 13.32 10.69
C ARG A 139 2.85 13.07 12.03
N ILE A 140 3.39 12.16 12.85
CA ILE A 140 2.82 11.82 14.16
C ILE A 140 3.30 12.71 15.30
N GLY A 141 4.20 13.67 15.02
CA GLY A 141 4.72 14.65 15.98
C GLY A 141 5.96 14.19 16.76
N GLU A 142 6.56 13.07 16.40
CA GLU A 142 7.73 12.46 17.05
C GLU A 142 9.04 13.03 16.46
N THR A 143 9.21 14.34 16.54
CA THR A 143 10.32 15.04 15.88
C THR A 143 11.69 14.68 16.43
N GLU A 144 11.79 14.39 17.74
CA GLU A 144 13.03 13.94 18.37
C GLU A 144 13.46 12.59 17.79
N LYS A 145 12.54 11.63 17.73
CA LYS A 145 12.78 10.32 17.12
C LYS A 145 13.10 10.43 15.63
N ALA A 146 12.47 11.34 14.90
CA ALA A 146 12.83 11.61 13.50
C ALA A 146 14.28 12.08 13.36
N LEU A 147 14.76 12.93 14.27
CA LEU A 147 16.13 13.45 14.27
C LEU A 147 17.14 12.36 14.63
N GLU A 148 16.83 11.54 15.64
CA GLU A 148 17.65 10.38 16.00
C GLU A 148 17.83 9.43 14.82
N VAL A 149 16.73 9.10 14.14
CA VAL A 149 16.73 8.24 12.95
C VAL A 149 17.48 8.88 11.78
N PHE A 150 17.42 10.20 11.60
CA PHE A 150 18.13 10.89 10.52
C PHE A 150 19.66 10.86 10.68
N HIS A 151 20.17 10.69 11.89
CA HIS A 151 21.60 10.71 12.19
C HIS A 151 22.28 9.32 12.16
N LEU A 152 21.51 8.24 11.96
CA LEU A 152 22.01 6.87 11.79
C LEU A 152 22.41 6.58 10.35
#